data_AF-A0A843GVZ9-F1
#
_entry.id   AF-A0A843GVZ9-F1
#
_cell.length_a   1.000
_cell.length_b   1.000
_cell.length_c   1.000
_cell.angle_alpha   90.00
_cell.angle_beta   90.00
_cell.angle_gamma   90.00
#
_symmetry.space_group_name_H-M   'P 1'
#
loop_
_entity.id
_entity.type
_entity.pdbx_description
1 polymer ?
#
loop_
_entity_poly.entity_id
_entity_poly.type
_entity_poly.pdbx_seq_one_letter_code
_entity_poly.pdbx_strand_id
1 'polypeptide(L)'
;MTSTTYRIKLNDGTIIENLILNNDTYICNLTLSEELFSDVNLVHVEITKITEIDNEVYEVTTNYSNMKLVQFQTYLTQSWFIIKQKTSQELALEDVTAKLDFIAMMEDIEL
;
A
#
# COMPACT_ATOMS: atom_id res chain seq x y z
N MET A 1 -20.79 14.40 17.26
CA MET A 1 -19.35 14.04 17.34
C MET A 1 -18.92 13.54 15.97
N THR A 2 -17.71 13.84 15.52
CA THR A 2 -17.21 13.38 14.21
C THR A 2 -15.91 12.62 14.37
N SER A 3 -15.83 11.42 13.81
CA SER A 3 -14.61 10.62 13.76
C SER A 3 -14.26 10.28 12.32
N THR A 4 -12.97 10.08 12.02
CA THR A 4 -12.51 9.61 10.72
C THR A 4 -11.45 8.55 10.91
N THR A 5 -11.66 7.40 10.29
CA THR A 5 -10.71 6.30 10.23
C THR A 5 -10.56 5.82 8.80
N TYR A 6 -9.58 4.97 8.57
CA TYR A 6 -9.29 4.39 7.28
C TYR A 6 -9.25 2.86 7.38
N ARG A 7 -9.60 2.22 6.27
CA ARG A 7 -9.42 0.79 6.04
C ARG A 7 -8.65 0.63 4.73
N ILE A 8 -7.67 -0.26 4.74
CA ILE A 8 -6.89 -0.62 3.55
C ILE A 8 -7.10 -2.10 3.28
N LYS A 9 -7.46 -2.43 2.05
CA LYS A 9 -7.51 -3.81 1.56
C LYS A 9 -6.43 -4.00 0.50
N LEU A 10 -5.57 -4.99 0.72
CA LEU A 10 -4.45 -5.36 -0.15
C LEU A 10 -4.92 -6.34 -1.23
N ASN A 11 -4.06 -6.57 -2.23
CA ASN A 11 -4.37 -7.41 -3.38
C ASN A 11 -4.69 -8.88 -3.01
N ASP A 12 -4.05 -9.42 -1.98
CA ASP A 12 -4.34 -10.77 -1.45
C ASP A 12 -5.64 -10.86 -0.64
N GLY A 13 -6.35 -9.74 -0.48
CA GLY A 13 -7.58 -9.64 0.31
C GLY A 13 -7.35 -9.34 1.78
N THR A 14 -6.09 -9.19 2.24
CA THR A 14 -5.77 -8.77 3.62
C THR A 14 -6.38 -7.40 3.89
N ILE A 15 -7.07 -7.26 5.03
CA ILE A 15 -7.72 -6.02 5.45
C ILE A 15 -7.02 -5.48 6.70
N ILE A 16 -6.64 -4.21 6.65
CA ILE A 16 -6.08 -3.45 7.77
C ILE A 16 -7.10 -2.35 8.12
N GLU A 17 -7.73 -2.46 9.29
CA GLU A 17 -8.81 -1.58 9.72
C GLU A 17 -8.39 -0.61 10.84
N ASN A 18 -9.28 0.32 11.17
CA ASN A 18 -9.12 1.28 12.26
C ASN A 18 -7.84 2.12 12.16
N LEU A 19 -7.43 2.42 10.93
CA LEU A 19 -6.24 3.23 10.67
C LEU A 19 -6.53 4.70 10.92
N ILE A 20 -5.56 5.39 11.49
CA ILE A 20 -5.56 6.85 11.61
C ILE A 20 -4.59 7.39 10.57
N LEU A 21 -4.98 8.42 9.83
CA LEU A 21 -4.10 9.12 8.90
C LEU A 21 -3.58 10.41 9.54
N ASN A 22 -2.26 10.53 9.68
CA ASN A 22 -1.59 11.74 10.12
C ASN A 22 -0.63 12.22 9.02
N ASN A 23 -0.97 13.34 8.38
CA ASN A 23 -0.37 13.79 7.12
C ASN A 23 -0.46 12.67 6.05
N ASP A 24 0.64 11.98 5.78
CA ASP A 24 0.72 10.88 4.82
C ASP A 24 0.92 9.50 5.49
N THR A 25 0.98 9.46 6.82
CA THR A 25 1.29 8.24 7.58
C THR A 25 0.04 7.59 8.13
N TYR A 26 -0.18 6.34 7.75
CA TYR A 26 -1.18 5.48 8.38
C TYR A 26 -0.62 4.90 9.67
N ILE A 27 -1.43 4.95 10.73
CA ILE A 27 -1.12 4.43 12.05
C ILE A 27 -2.12 3.32 12.37
N CYS A 28 -1.61 2.12 12.61
CA CYS A 28 -2.36 0.96 13.07
C CYS A 28 -2.03 0.69 14.55
N ASN A 29 -3.05 0.39 15.36
CA ASN A 29 -2.86 0.04 16.78
C ASN A 29 -2.41 -1.41 17.00
N LEU A 30 -2.03 -2.11 15.94
CA LEU A 30 -1.48 -3.45 15.95
C LEU A 30 -0.10 -3.44 15.31
N THR A 31 0.76 -4.35 15.76
CA THR A 31 2.04 -4.63 15.10
C THR A 31 1.77 -5.45 13.84
N LEU A 32 2.12 -4.89 12.69
CA LEU A 32 2.05 -5.51 11.38
C LEU A 32 3.43 -6.06 10.98
N SER A 33 3.44 -7.00 10.03
CA SER A 33 4.67 -7.37 9.31
C SER A 33 4.86 -6.44 8.12
N GLU A 34 6.08 -5.97 7.90
CA GLU A 34 6.43 -5.17 6.71
C GLU A 34 6.18 -5.97 5.41
N GLU A 35 6.33 -7.30 5.47
CA GLU A 35 6.11 -8.21 4.33
C GLU A 35 4.67 -8.16 3.78
N LEU A 36 3.70 -7.71 4.59
CA LEU A 36 2.33 -7.48 4.11
C LEU A 36 2.31 -6.51 2.93
N PHE A 37 3.25 -5.56 2.88
CA PHE A 37 3.35 -4.52 1.87
C PHE A 37 4.33 -4.89 0.74
N SER A 38 4.41 -6.19 0.39
CA SER A 38 5.15 -6.65 -0.79
C SER A 38 4.59 -6.04 -2.09
N ASP A 39 5.41 -5.98 -3.15
CA ASP A 39 4.97 -5.47 -4.47
C ASP A 39 3.71 -6.19 -4.99
N VAL A 40 3.60 -7.50 -4.75
CA VAL A 40 2.42 -8.30 -5.14
C VAL A 40 1.16 -7.84 -4.41
N ASN A 41 1.29 -7.48 -3.12
CA ASN A 41 0.16 -6.99 -2.33
C ASN A 41 -0.18 -5.52 -2.60
N LEU A 42 0.77 -4.76 -3.14
CA LEU A 42 0.62 -3.35 -3.48
C LEU A 42 0.24 -3.09 -4.95
N VAL A 43 0.15 -4.12 -5.79
CA VAL A 43 -0.29 -3.99 -7.18
C VAL A 43 -1.71 -3.41 -7.30
N HIS A 44 -2.58 -3.76 -6.35
CA HIS A 44 -3.93 -3.24 -6.22
C HIS A 44 -4.27 -3.04 -4.74
N VAL A 45 -4.72 -1.84 -4.39
CA VAL A 45 -5.07 -1.46 -3.02
C VAL A 45 -6.38 -0.68 -3.03
N GLU A 46 -7.31 -1.09 -2.18
CA GLU A 46 -8.53 -0.33 -1.92
C GLU A 46 -8.35 0.44 -0.60
N ILE A 47 -8.53 1.76 -0.63
CA ILE A 47 -8.50 2.59 0.58
C ILE A 47 -9.90 3.16 0.80
N THR A 48 -10.52 2.76 1.91
CA THR A 48 -11.80 3.30 2.36
C THR A 48 -11.57 4.35 3.44
N LYS A 49 -12.06 5.58 3.22
CA LYS A 49 -12.24 6.58 4.27
C LYS A 49 -13.60 6.36 4.92
N ILE A 50 -13.61 6.18 6.23
CA ILE A 50 -14.81 5.97 7.04
C ILE A 50 -14.99 7.22 7.90
N THR A 51 -16.12 7.91 7.75
CA THR A 51 -16.48 9.09 8.54
C THR A 51 -17.75 8.82 9.30
N GLU A 52 -17.71 8.97 10.62
CA GLU A 52 -18.89 8.84 11.48
C GLU A 52 -19.34 10.23 11.94
N ILE A 53 -20.61 10.56 11.74
CA ILE A 53 -21.23 11.83 12.17
C ILE A 53 -22.51 11.49 12.91
N ASP A 54 -22.57 11.82 14.20
CA ASP A 54 -23.77 11.63 15.04
C ASP A 54 -24.38 10.21 14.95
N ASN A 55 -23.51 9.19 14.96
CA ASN A 55 -23.79 7.75 14.82
C ASN A 55 -24.19 7.27 13.41
N GLU A 56 -24.10 8.11 12.38
CA GLU A 56 -24.23 7.70 10.99
C GLU A 56 -22.84 7.47 10.36
N VAL A 57 -22.68 6.36 9.63
CA VAL A 57 -21.42 5.96 8.99
C VAL A 57 -21.46 6.26 7.49
N TYR A 58 -20.44 6.97 7.02
CA TYR A 58 -20.24 7.32 5.61
C TYR A 58 -18.91 6.74 5.13
N GLU A 59 -18.95 5.91 4.08
CA GLU A 59 -17.77 5.26 3.51
C GLU A 59 -17.50 5.75 2.08
N VAL A 60 -16.25 6.09 1.79
CA VAL A 60 -15.77 6.40 0.44
C VAL A 60 -14.57 5.53 0.14
N THR A 61 -14.69 4.65 -0.85
CA THR A 61 -13.61 3.75 -1.27
C THR A 61 -12.98 4.23 -2.57
N THR A 62 -11.66 4.32 -2.59
CA THR A 62 -10.85 4.62 -3.77
C THR A 62 -9.93 3.45 -4.09
N ASN A 63 -9.88 3.08 -5.37
CA ASN A 63 -9.01 2.03 -5.87
C ASN A 63 -7.70 2.64 -6.38
N TYR A 64 -6.59 2.04 -5.99
CA TYR A 64 -5.25 2.41 -6.42
C TYR A 64 -4.56 1.20 -7.05
N SER A 65 -3.78 1.45 -8.09
CA SER A 65 -2.91 0.46 -8.70
C SER A 65 -1.46 0.90 -8.59
N ASN A 66 -0.56 -0.09 -8.61
CA ASN A 66 0.89 0.09 -8.58
C ASN A 66 1.34 0.98 -7.41
N MET A 67 0.94 0.61 -6.20
CA MET A 67 1.41 1.28 -4.99
C MET A 67 2.83 0.80 -4.65
N LYS A 68 3.50 1.55 -3.78
CA LYS A 68 4.79 1.19 -3.16
C LYS A 68 4.78 1.57 -1.69
N LEU A 69 5.51 0.82 -0.89
CA LEU A 69 5.82 1.17 0.49
C LEU A 69 6.95 2.22 0.47
N VAL A 70 6.70 3.36 1.10
CA VAL A 70 7.67 4.46 1.22
C VAL A 70 8.39 4.41 2.56
N GLN A 71 7.67 4.02 3.60
CA GLN A 71 8.20 3.91 4.95
C GLN A 71 7.39 2.88 5.73
N PHE A 72 8.05 2.11 6.57
CA PHE A 72 7.45 1.26 7.59
C PHE A 72 8.26 1.37 8.88
N GLN A 73 7.58 1.55 10.00
CA GLN A 73 8.18 1.60 11.34
C GLN A 73 7.20 0.98 12.34
N THR A 74 7.73 0.32 13.36
CA THR A 74 6.93 -0.20 14.47
C THR A 74 7.39 0.44 15.77
N TYR A 75 6.43 0.96 16.54
CA TYR A 75 6.66 1.54 17.86
C TYR A 75 5.75 0.83 18.87
N LEU A 76 6.35 0.08 19.79
CA LEU A 76 5.62 -0.74 20.76
C LEU A 76 4.62 -1.68 20.05
N THR A 77 3.33 -1.43 20.21
CA THR A 77 2.23 -2.23 19.63
C THR A 77 1.62 -1.56 18.40
N GLN A 78 2.23 -0.50 17.86
CA GLN A 78 1.69 0.26 16.72
C GLN A 78 2.60 0.14 15.51
N SER A 79 2.01 0.01 14.33
CA SER A 79 2.71 0.11 13.06
C SER A 79 2.36 1.40 12.33
N TRP A 80 3.38 2.06 11.82
CA TRP A 80 3.35 3.35 11.15
C TRP A 80 3.90 3.15 9.74
N PHE A 81 3.11 3.48 8.73
CA PHE A 81 3.52 3.22 7.36
C PHE A 81 2.97 4.25 6.37
N ILE A 82 3.71 4.41 5.28
CA ILE A 82 3.34 5.28 4.16
C ILE A 82 3.33 4.43 2.91
N ILE A 83 2.17 4.37 2.23
CA ILE A 83 2.05 3.80 0.88
C ILE A 83 1.64 4.89 -0.11
N LYS A 84 2.22 4.88 -1.30
CA LYS A 84 1.93 5.87 -2.37
C LYS A 84 1.88 5.18 -3.73
N GLN A 85 1.20 5.77 -4.70
CA GLN A 85 1.30 5.31 -6.08
C GLN A 85 2.72 5.51 -6.60
N LYS A 86 3.22 4.51 -7.33
CA LYS A 86 4.44 4.64 -8.12
C LYS A 86 4.24 5.76 -9.15
N THR A 87 5.28 6.55 -9.36
CA THR A 87 5.28 7.58 -10.39
C THR A 87 5.43 6.95 -11.78
N SER A 88 5.04 7.67 -12.84
CA SER A 88 5.24 7.18 -14.21
C SER A 88 6.70 6.89 -14.54
N GLN A 89 7.64 7.63 -13.92
CA GLN A 89 9.07 7.40 -14.09
C GLN A 89 9.52 6.08 -13.45
N GLU A 90 9.02 5.76 -12.26
CA GLU A 90 9.32 4.48 -11.59
C GLU A 90 8.78 3.31 -12.39
N LEU A 91 7.54 3.41 -12.89
CA LEU A 91 6.95 2.37 -13.74
C LEU A 91 7.73 2.17 -15.05
N ALA A 92 8.16 3.27 -15.68
CA ALA A 92 8.98 3.18 -16.89
C ALA A 92 10.35 2.54 -16.62
N LEU A 93 10.95 2.82 -15.46
CA LEU A 93 12.21 2.21 -15.06
C LEU A 93 12.03 0.70 -14.81
N GLU A 94 10.97 0.30 -14.11
CA GLU A 94 10.63 -1.12 -13.89
C GLU A 94 10.45 -1.88 -15.21
N ASP A 95 9.75 -1.29 -16.19
CA ASP A 95 9.57 -1.89 -17.53
C ASP A 95 10.89 -2.02 -18.29
N VAL A 96 11.76 -1.00 -18.23
CA VAL A 96 13.09 -1.06 -18.86
C VAL A 96 13.96 -2.13 -18.20
N THR A 97 14.00 -2.19 -16.88
CA THR A 97 14.75 -3.20 -16.13
C THR A 97 14.27 -4.61 -16.47
N ALA A 98 12.95 -4.85 -16.48
CA ALA A 98 12.40 -6.15 -16.85
C ALA A 98 12.77 -6.59 -18.28
N LYS A 99 12.82 -5.64 -19.22
CA LYS A 99 13.27 -5.90 -20.61
C LYS A 99 14.76 -6.24 -20.68
N LEU A 100 15.59 -5.56 -19.90
CA LEU A 100 17.03 -5.83 -19.83
C LEU A 100 17.30 -7.21 -19.22
N ASP A 101 16.61 -7.56 -18.14
CA ASP A 101 16.73 -8.88 -17.51
C ASP A 101 16.33 -9.99 -18.48
N PHE A 102 15.23 -9.80 -19.22
CA PHE A 102 14.82 -10.75 -20.25
C PHE A 102 15.89 -10.94 -21.34
N ILE A 103 16.52 -9.86 -21.81
CA ILE A 103 17.59 -9.95 -22.81
C ILE A 103 18.81 -10.67 -22.25
N ALA A 104 19.25 -10.33 -21.02
CA ALA A 104 20.38 -10.96 -20.37
C ALA A 104 20.17 -12.48 -20.18
N MET A 105 18.96 -12.88 -19.77
CA MET A 105 18.61 -14.30 -19.66
C MET A 105 18.66 -15.03 -21.01
N MET A 106 18.33 -14.36 -22.11
CA MET A 106 18.43 -14.95 -23.45
C MET A 106 19.90 -15.10 -23.89
N GLU A 107 20.76 -14.11 -23.61
CA GLU A 107 22.19 -14.17 -23.92
C GLU A 107 22.91 -15.27 -23.12
N ASP A 108 22.58 -15.46 -21.84
CA ASP A 108 23.17 -16.52 -21.00
C ASP A 108 22.75 -17.95 -21.41
N ILE A 109 21.66 -18.11 -22.17
CA ILE A 109 21.20 -19.41 -22.70
C ILE A 109 21.88 -19.75 -24.04
N GLU A 110 22.40 -18.75 -24.76
CA GLU A 110 23.16 -18.92 -26.01
C GLU A 110 24.66 -19.16 -25.76
N LEU A 111 25.04 -20.27 -25.09
CA LEU A 111 26.44 -20.73 -24.94
C LEU A 111 26.58 -22.25 -25.06
#